data_AF-A0ABD0Z5N7-F1
#
_entry.id   AF-A0ABD0Z5N7-F1
#
_cell.length_a   1.000
_cell.length_b   1.000
_cell.length_c   1.000
_cell.angle_alpha   90.00
_cell.angle_beta   90.00
_cell.angle_gamma   90.00
#
_symmetry.space_group_name_H-M   'P 1'
#
loop_
_entity.id
_entity.type
_entity.pdbx_description
1 polymer ?
#
loop_
_entity_poly.entity_id
_entity_poly.type
_entity_poly.pdbx_seq_one_letter_code
_entity_poly.pdbx_strand_id
1 'polypeptide(L)'
;MEGSSTIARKTWELENNILTVNTPDSASDNIFYYDDTSQSKFQQEKPWETDPHYFKRVKISALALLKMVVHARSGGTIEIMGLMQGKTDGDAIIVMDAFALPVEGTETRVNAQADAYEYMVEYSQTNKLAGRLENVVGWYHSHPGYGCWLSAGKVEIGAFRTYSEGYKPPDEPVSEYQTIPLNKIEDFGGHCKQYYSLDITYFKSSLDSHFLDLLWNKYWVNIFSSSPLLGNGDYVAGQISDLAEKLEQAENHLAHSRFGGIVPLHRKKEDESQVLTKITRDSSKITVEQVHGLMSQVIKDVLFNSVRQSNKSPTDSLDSEPLITS
;
A
#
# COMPACT_ATOMS: atom_id res chain seq x y z
N MET A 1 -30.01 -14.44 -3.76
CA MET A 1 -28.96 -14.03 -4.72
C MET A 1 -28.19 -12.91 -4.05
N GLU A 2 -26.93 -13.14 -3.66
CA GLU A 2 -26.09 -12.07 -3.10
C GLU A 2 -25.91 -10.96 -4.15
N GLY A 3 -26.09 -9.70 -3.77
CA GLY A 3 -25.92 -8.57 -4.67
C GLY A 3 -24.45 -8.43 -5.11
N SER A 4 -24.22 -7.91 -6.33
CA SER A 4 -22.87 -7.62 -6.85
C SER A 4 -22.05 -6.74 -5.89
N SER A 5 -22.75 -5.90 -5.11
CA SER A 5 -22.18 -5.09 -4.04
C SER A 5 -21.60 -5.97 -2.91
N THR A 6 -22.36 -6.92 -2.38
CA THR A 6 -21.89 -7.85 -1.33
C THR A 6 -20.66 -8.67 -1.74
N ILE A 7 -20.60 -9.11 -3.00
CA ILE A 7 -19.49 -9.94 -3.52
C ILE A 7 -18.19 -9.13 -3.54
N ALA A 8 -18.22 -7.92 -4.11
CA ALA A 8 -17.00 -7.15 -4.28
C ALA A 8 -16.46 -6.55 -2.96
N ARG A 9 -17.32 -6.33 -1.93
CA ARG A 9 -16.87 -6.08 -0.55
C ARG A 9 -16.14 -7.29 0.03
N LYS A 10 -16.74 -8.50 -0.06
CA LYS A 10 -16.12 -9.73 0.42
C LYS A 10 -14.78 -9.96 -0.29
N THR A 11 -14.68 -9.64 -1.58
CA THR A 11 -13.43 -9.67 -2.34
C THR A 11 -12.40 -8.70 -1.74
N TRP A 12 -12.75 -7.43 -1.50
CA TRP A 12 -11.82 -6.48 -0.88
C TRP A 12 -11.36 -6.90 0.52
N GLU A 13 -12.28 -7.40 1.37
CA GLU A 13 -11.95 -7.90 2.70
C GLU A 13 -11.03 -9.12 2.64
N LEU A 14 -11.28 -10.04 1.71
CA LEU A 14 -10.48 -11.23 1.49
C LEU A 14 -9.09 -10.88 0.93
N GLU A 15 -9.01 -9.99 -0.05
CA GLU A 15 -7.77 -9.53 -0.68
C GLU A 15 -6.85 -8.80 0.32
N ASN A 16 -7.45 -8.14 1.33
CA ASN A 16 -6.72 -7.42 2.37
C ASN A 16 -6.60 -8.21 3.67
N ASN A 17 -6.97 -9.49 3.71
CA ASN A 17 -6.96 -10.32 4.92
C ASN A 17 -7.62 -9.62 6.13
N ILE A 18 -8.69 -8.86 5.89
CA ILE A 18 -9.42 -8.19 6.95
C ILE A 18 -10.18 -9.27 7.70
N LEU A 19 -9.72 -9.55 8.92
CA LEU A 19 -10.38 -10.50 9.80
C LEU A 19 -11.73 -9.90 10.20
N THR A 20 -12.79 -10.32 9.52
CA THR A 20 -14.14 -10.23 10.08
C THR A 20 -14.14 -11.03 11.37
N VAL A 21 -14.27 -10.34 12.50
CA VAL A 21 -14.48 -10.98 13.79
C VAL A 21 -15.86 -11.66 13.72
N ASN A 22 -15.87 -12.92 13.29
CA ASN A 22 -17.07 -13.67 12.86
C ASN A 22 -17.96 -14.13 14.01
N THR A 23 -17.88 -13.50 15.18
CA THR A 23 -18.85 -13.68 16.24
C THR A 23 -19.30 -12.31 16.73
N PRO A 24 -20.62 -11.98 16.64
CA PRO A 24 -21.19 -10.86 17.35
C PRO A 24 -21.30 -11.23 18.83
N ASP A 25 -20.17 -11.61 19.44
CA ASP A 25 -20.05 -11.62 20.87
C ASP A 25 -19.61 -10.23 21.28
N SER A 26 -20.19 -9.71 22.36
CA SER A 26 -19.82 -8.46 23.02
C SER A 26 -18.32 -8.34 23.37
N ALA A 27 -17.54 -9.42 23.17
CA ALA A 27 -16.10 -9.48 23.30
C ALA A 27 -15.32 -8.98 22.06
N SER A 28 -15.95 -8.88 20.89
CA SER A 28 -15.32 -8.41 19.64
C SER A 28 -14.97 -6.92 19.68
N ASP A 29 -15.77 -6.11 20.38
CA ASP A 29 -15.53 -4.69 20.55
C ASP A 29 -14.54 -4.38 21.70
N ASN A 30 -14.03 -5.38 22.42
CA ASN A 30 -13.02 -5.17 23.48
C ASN A 30 -11.74 -4.50 22.95
N ILE A 31 -11.39 -4.72 21.68
CA ILE A 31 -10.25 -4.05 21.06
C ILE A 31 -10.44 -2.52 21.01
N PHE A 32 -11.68 -2.02 21.07
CA PHE A 32 -11.99 -0.59 21.12
C PHE A 32 -12.00 -0.02 22.55
N TYR A 33 -12.04 -0.86 23.58
CA TYR A 33 -12.03 -0.39 24.97
C TYR A 33 -10.66 0.13 25.40
N TYR A 34 -10.59 1.37 25.90
CA TYR A 34 -9.35 1.97 26.40
C TYR A 34 -9.24 1.83 27.92
N ASP A 35 -8.28 1.02 28.39
CA ASP A 35 -7.95 0.89 29.81
C ASP A 35 -6.75 1.78 30.16
N ASP A 36 -7.02 2.97 30.68
CA ASP A 36 -6.00 3.94 31.09
C ASP A 36 -5.01 3.39 32.13
N THR A 37 -5.49 2.51 33.03
CA THR A 37 -4.63 1.94 34.08
C THR A 37 -3.63 0.95 33.49
N SER A 38 -4.09 0.05 32.62
CA SER A 38 -3.19 -0.88 31.91
C SER A 38 -2.21 -0.15 31.00
N GLN A 39 -2.66 0.88 30.28
CA GLN A 39 -1.77 1.66 29.40
C GLN A 39 -0.71 2.42 30.21
N SER A 40 -1.11 3.04 31.33
CA SER A 40 -0.18 3.74 32.23
C SER A 40 0.85 2.80 32.82
N LYS A 41 0.43 1.60 33.24
CA LYS A 41 1.33 0.56 33.77
C LYS A 41 2.34 0.09 32.70
N PHE A 42 1.86 -0.23 31.50
CA PHE A 42 2.71 -0.65 30.39
C PHE A 42 3.77 0.40 30.03
N GLN A 43 3.39 1.68 30.06
CA GLN A 43 4.30 2.81 29.84
C GLN A 43 5.34 3.00 30.96
N GLN A 44 5.05 2.57 32.18
CA GLN A 44 6.01 2.58 33.28
C GLN A 44 6.99 1.40 33.20
N GLU A 45 6.50 0.21 32.83
CA GLU A 45 7.30 -1.01 32.75
C GLU A 45 8.26 -1.02 31.56
N LYS A 46 7.87 -0.38 30.45
CA LYS A 46 8.67 -0.24 29.22
C LYS A 46 9.37 -1.53 28.77
N PRO A 47 8.65 -2.65 28.59
CA PRO A 47 9.27 -3.93 28.27
C PRO A 47 10.12 -3.91 26.99
N TRP A 48 9.82 -3.02 26.05
CA TRP A 48 10.61 -2.81 24.82
C TRP A 48 12.01 -2.23 25.04
N GLU A 49 12.36 -1.74 26.24
CA GLU A 49 13.74 -1.35 26.56
C GLU A 49 14.62 -2.59 26.78
N THR A 50 14.02 -3.73 27.17
CA THR A 50 14.75 -4.98 27.45
C THR A 50 14.87 -5.89 26.23
N ASP A 51 13.88 -5.84 25.33
CA ASP A 51 13.84 -6.62 24.09
C ASP A 51 13.68 -5.68 22.88
N PRO A 52 14.73 -5.48 22.07
CA PRO A 52 14.67 -4.69 20.84
C PRO A 52 13.65 -5.19 19.81
N HIS A 53 13.24 -6.45 19.90
CA HIS A 53 12.23 -7.11 19.05
C HIS A 53 10.90 -7.35 19.78
N TYR A 54 10.65 -6.60 20.86
CA TYR A 54 9.46 -6.77 21.68
C TYR A 54 8.16 -6.67 20.87
N PHE A 55 8.03 -5.64 20.03
CA PHE A 55 6.88 -5.48 19.16
C PHE A 55 7.06 -6.28 17.89
N LYS A 56 6.11 -7.16 17.59
CA LYS A 56 6.15 -8.05 16.43
C LYS A 56 5.00 -7.80 15.46
N ARG A 57 3.94 -7.17 15.96
CA ARG A 57 2.66 -7.07 15.26
C ARG A 57 2.11 -5.66 15.29
N VAL A 58 1.37 -5.31 14.25
CA VAL A 58 0.52 -4.12 14.22
C VAL A 58 -0.90 -4.52 13.81
N LYS A 59 -1.89 -4.01 14.55
CA LYS A 59 -3.31 -4.16 14.24
C LYS A 59 -3.83 -2.80 13.78
N ILE A 60 -4.30 -2.68 12.56
CA ILE A 60 -4.77 -1.40 11.99
C ILE A 60 -6.29 -1.44 11.82
N SER A 61 -6.99 -0.45 12.38
CA SER A 61 -8.44 -0.35 12.18
C SER A 61 -8.75 -0.06 10.71
N ALA A 62 -9.87 -0.61 10.21
CA ALA A 62 -10.31 -0.34 8.84
C ALA A 62 -10.52 1.16 8.58
N LEU A 63 -10.94 1.92 9.60
CA LEU A 63 -11.07 3.37 9.54
C LEU A 63 -9.72 4.06 9.36
N ALA A 64 -8.72 3.70 10.16
CA ALA A 64 -7.37 4.27 10.06
C ALA A 64 -6.75 3.94 8.70
N LEU A 65 -6.87 2.69 8.25
CA LEU A 65 -6.42 2.25 6.93
C LEU A 65 -7.04 3.10 5.82
N LEU A 66 -8.36 3.27 5.84
CA LEU A 66 -9.07 4.06 4.84
C LEU A 66 -8.61 5.52 4.83
N LYS A 67 -8.41 6.14 6.01
CA LYS A 67 -7.91 7.52 6.10
C LYS A 67 -6.49 7.65 5.56
N MET A 68 -5.58 6.74 5.91
CA MET A 68 -4.21 6.73 5.41
C MET A 68 -4.18 6.58 3.88
N VAL A 69 -4.98 5.67 3.33
CA VAL A 69 -5.08 5.43 1.89
C VAL A 69 -5.67 6.63 1.14
N VAL A 70 -6.74 7.24 1.67
CA VAL A 70 -7.34 8.45 1.08
C VAL A 70 -6.35 9.60 1.09
N HIS A 71 -5.61 9.79 2.19
CA HIS A 71 -4.59 10.81 2.28
C HIS A 71 -3.43 10.56 1.30
N ALA A 72 -2.89 9.34 1.26
CA ALA A 72 -1.84 8.95 0.31
C ALA A 72 -2.27 9.20 -1.15
N ARG A 73 -3.51 8.85 -1.50
CA ARG A 73 -4.07 9.12 -2.83
C ARG A 73 -4.21 10.61 -3.12
N SER A 74 -4.57 11.43 -2.13
CA SER A 74 -4.67 12.88 -2.30
C SER A 74 -3.32 13.56 -2.54
N GLY A 75 -2.23 12.94 -2.07
CA GLY A 75 -0.86 13.38 -2.35
C GLY A 75 -0.41 13.17 -3.81
N GLY A 76 -1.09 12.33 -4.60
CA GLY A 76 -0.71 12.10 -5.99
C GLY A 76 0.74 11.57 -6.09
N THR A 77 1.64 12.40 -6.64
CA THR A 77 3.06 12.07 -6.83
C THR A 77 3.97 12.62 -5.72
N ILE A 78 3.44 13.33 -4.73
CA ILE A 78 4.23 13.83 -3.60
C ILE A 78 4.10 12.93 -2.38
N GLU A 79 5.17 12.84 -1.60
CA GLU A 79 5.16 12.13 -0.33
C GLU A 79 4.31 12.91 0.68
N ILE A 80 3.37 12.23 1.33
CA ILE A 80 2.59 12.77 2.43
C ILE A 80 3.02 12.13 3.73
N MET A 81 2.65 12.71 4.86
CA MET A 81 2.81 12.05 6.15
C MET A 81 1.67 12.39 7.11
N GLY A 82 1.49 11.52 8.10
CA GLY A 82 0.54 11.75 9.17
C GLY A 82 0.88 10.93 10.40
N LEU A 83 0.01 11.03 11.40
CA LEU A 83 0.16 10.33 12.66
C LEU A 83 -0.91 9.27 12.84
N MET A 84 -0.52 8.25 13.59
CA MET A 84 -1.37 7.14 14.01
C MET A 84 -1.65 7.26 15.51
N GLN A 85 -2.92 7.19 15.88
CA GLN A 85 -3.38 7.16 17.26
C GLN A 85 -3.86 5.79 17.64
N GLY A 86 -3.55 5.38 18.86
CA GLY A 86 -3.92 4.07 19.33
C GLY A 86 -3.40 3.73 20.72
N LYS A 87 -3.10 2.45 20.90
CA LYS A 87 -2.64 1.88 22.15
C LYS A 87 -1.73 0.67 21.91
N THR A 88 -1.16 0.16 22.98
CA THR A 88 -0.33 -1.06 22.95
C THR A 88 -1.02 -2.18 23.70
N ASP A 89 -0.92 -3.39 23.19
CA ASP A 89 -1.49 -4.60 23.79
C ASP A 89 -0.49 -5.75 23.62
N GLY A 90 0.28 -6.00 24.69
CA GLY A 90 1.43 -6.92 24.64
C GLY A 90 2.45 -6.50 23.58
N ASP A 91 2.85 -7.46 22.74
CA ASP A 91 3.77 -7.30 21.60
C ASP A 91 3.14 -6.64 20.36
N ALA A 92 1.90 -6.14 20.46
CA ALA A 92 1.18 -5.54 19.35
C ALA A 92 0.93 -4.04 19.55
N ILE A 93 1.15 -3.28 18.48
CA ILE A 93 0.71 -1.88 18.37
C ILE A 93 -0.69 -1.89 17.74
N ILE A 94 -1.67 -1.28 18.39
CA ILE A 94 -3.04 -1.17 17.88
C ILE A 94 -3.26 0.26 17.40
N VAL A 95 -3.44 0.43 16.10
CA VAL A 95 -3.79 1.70 15.46
C VAL A 95 -5.31 1.81 15.38
N MET A 96 -5.87 2.71 16.17
CA MET A 96 -7.31 2.96 16.25
C MET A 96 -7.76 4.00 15.24
N ASP A 97 -6.97 5.05 15.05
CA ASP A 97 -7.24 6.12 14.08
C ASP A 97 -5.94 6.67 13.46
N ALA A 98 -6.07 7.41 12.37
CA ALA A 98 -4.97 8.14 11.73
C ALA A 98 -5.44 9.54 11.30
N PHE A 99 -4.52 10.50 11.29
CA PHE A 99 -4.79 11.85 10.82
C PHE A 99 -3.61 12.41 10.03
N ALA A 100 -3.93 13.21 9.01
CA ALA A 100 -2.95 13.87 8.16
C ALA A 100 -2.24 14.99 8.94
N LEU A 101 -0.95 15.15 8.70
CA LEU A 101 -0.23 16.37 9.10
C LEU A 101 -0.20 17.32 7.89
N PRO A 102 -0.29 18.64 8.10
CA PRO A 102 -0.27 19.64 7.03
C PRO A 102 1.18 19.87 6.55
N VAL A 103 1.85 18.79 6.15
CA VAL A 103 3.24 18.82 5.72
C VAL A 103 3.40 18.04 4.43
N GLU A 104 4.06 18.67 3.47
CA GLU A 104 4.45 18.04 2.21
C GLU A 104 5.87 17.50 2.37
N GLY A 105 6.04 16.20 2.17
CA GLY A 105 7.35 15.57 2.17
C GLY A 105 8.05 15.79 0.83
N THR A 106 9.35 16.09 0.87
CA THR A 106 10.23 15.87 -0.28
C THR A 106 11.10 14.66 0.02
N GLU A 107 11.42 13.84 -0.98
CA GLU A 107 12.11 12.53 -0.83
C GLU A 107 13.37 12.56 0.05
N THR A 108 14.01 13.72 0.21
CA THR A 108 15.26 13.90 0.97
C THR A 108 15.10 14.72 2.25
N ARG A 109 13.96 15.37 2.47
CA ARG A 109 13.73 16.24 3.63
C ARG A 109 12.26 16.25 4.03
N VAL A 110 11.99 15.65 5.18
CA VAL A 110 10.79 15.93 5.97
C VAL A 110 11.13 17.09 6.90
N ASN A 111 10.77 18.32 6.51
CA ASN A 111 10.83 19.45 7.43
C ASN A 111 9.45 19.59 8.05
N ALA A 112 9.19 18.84 9.13
CA ALA A 112 8.05 19.14 9.99
C ALA A 112 8.33 20.51 10.63
N GLN A 113 7.88 21.57 9.95
CA GLN A 113 8.00 22.95 10.42
C GLN A 113 7.30 23.07 11.78
N ALA A 114 7.62 24.13 12.55
CA ALA A 114 7.02 24.36 13.88
C ALA A 114 5.49 24.18 13.90
N ASP A 115 4.84 24.55 12.80
CA ASP A 115 3.40 24.43 12.53
C ASP A 115 2.88 22.98 12.67
N ALA A 116 3.68 21.98 12.28
CA ALA A 116 3.28 20.57 12.42
C ALA A 116 3.25 20.15 13.89
N TYR A 117 4.23 20.58 14.69
CA TYR A 117 4.25 20.29 16.12
C TYR A 117 3.10 20.98 16.87
N GLU A 118 2.78 22.22 16.51
CA GLU A 118 1.64 22.96 17.08
C GLU A 118 0.32 22.24 16.76
N TYR A 119 0.12 21.89 15.48
CA TYR A 119 -1.05 21.12 15.05
C TYR A 119 -1.16 19.78 15.79
N MET A 120 -0.04 19.08 16.01
CA MET A 120 -0.03 17.81 16.76
C MET A 120 -0.53 17.97 18.19
N VAL A 121 -0.07 19.02 18.89
CA VAL A 121 -0.47 19.28 20.28
C VAL A 121 -1.95 19.66 20.33
N GLU A 122 -2.39 20.58 19.48
CA GLU A 122 -3.78 21.04 19.43
C GLU A 122 -4.73 19.89 19.06
N TYR A 123 -4.40 19.11 18.04
CA TYR A 123 -5.22 17.98 17.59
C TYR A 123 -5.30 16.88 18.66
N SER A 124 -4.19 16.58 19.35
CA SER A 124 -4.18 15.63 20.45
C SER A 124 -5.04 16.10 21.63
N GLN A 125 -4.96 17.38 22.00
CA GLN A 125 -5.78 17.95 23.07
C GLN A 125 -7.28 17.96 22.70
N THR A 126 -7.60 18.36 21.47
CA THR A 126 -8.99 18.39 20.97
C THR A 126 -9.60 16.99 20.94
N ASN A 127 -8.84 15.97 20.54
CA ASN A 127 -9.30 14.58 20.58
C ASN A 127 -9.61 14.11 22.01
N LYS A 128 -8.78 14.46 22.98
CA LYS A 128 -9.04 14.13 24.40
C LYS A 128 -10.34 14.78 24.88
N LEU A 129 -10.60 16.04 24.49
CA LEU A 129 -11.86 16.73 24.79
C LEU A 129 -13.08 16.06 24.11
N ALA A 130 -12.88 15.46 22.94
CA ALA A 130 -13.90 14.69 22.22
C ALA A 130 -14.05 13.24 22.73
N GLY A 131 -13.38 12.86 23.82
CA GLY A 131 -13.45 11.52 24.40
C GLY A 131 -12.58 10.46 23.70
N ARG A 132 -11.66 10.87 22.82
CA ARG A 132 -10.65 9.98 22.22
C ARG A 132 -9.39 10.01 23.09
N LEU A 133 -9.21 8.96 23.87
CA LEU A 133 -8.19 8.88 24.91
C LEU A 133 -6.84 8.36 24.38
N GLU A 134 -6.85 7.75 23.18
CA GLU A 134 -5.68 7.19 22.54
C GLU A 134 -4.60 8.23 22.23
N ASN A 135 -3.36 7.90 22.62
CA ASN A 135 -2.19 8.70 22.32
C ASN A 135 -1.60 8.33 20.95
N VAL A 136 -0.64 9.12 20.48
CA VAL A 136 0.10 8.83 19.25
C VAL A 136 0.96 7.57 19.47
N VAL A 137 0.83 6.60 18.57
CA VAL A 137 1.59 5.32 18.60
C VAL A 137 2.60 5.19 17.47
N GLY A 138 2.54 6.08 16.48
CA GLY A 138 3.47 6.09 15.37
C GLY A 138 3.11 7.15 14.33
N TRP A 139 3.82 7.11 13.21
CA TRP A 139 3.63 7.96 12.05
C TRP A 139 3.58 7.11 10.78
N TYR A 140 2.92 7.61 9.75
CA TYR A 140 2.84 6.98 8.43
C TYR A 140 3.23 8.00 7.36
N HIS A 141 3.67 7.50 6.21
CA HIS A 141 3.93 8.31 5.02
C HIS A 141 3.69 7.49 3.75
N SER A 142 3.67 8.15 2.59
CA SER A 142 3.53 7.50 1.29
C SER A 142 4.86 7.53 0.53
N HIS A 143 5.09 6.49 -0.28
CA HIS A 143 6.12 6.46 -1.32
C HIS A 143 5.44 6.27 -2.68
N PRO A 144 4.93 7.35 -3.30
CA PRO A 144 4.32 7.26 -4.61
C PRO A 144 5.39 6.90 -5.65
N GLY A 145 5.12 5.89 -6.48
CA GLY A 145 5.99 5.54 -7.60
C GLY A 145 6.97 4.40 -7.37
N TYR A 146 7.14 3.90 -6.15
CA TYR A 146 7.93 2.69 -5.89
C TYR A 146 7.58 2.04 -4.55
N GLY A 147 7.18 0.77 -4.61
CA GLY A 147 6.63 0.07 -3.46
C GLY A 147 5.16 0.40 -3.23
N CYS A 148 4.74 0.20 -1.99
CA CYS A 148 3.36 -0.02 -1.54
C CYS A 148 2.29 0.85 -2.25
N TRP A 149 1.66 0.29 -3.30
CA TRP A 149 0.56 0.89 -4.06
C TRP A 149 -0.75 0.11 -3.92
N LEU A 150 -1.87 0.76 -4.23
CA LEU A 150 -3.17 0.11 -4.43
C LEU A 150 -3.17 -0.62 -5.78
N SER A 151 -2.64 -1.84 -5.83
CA SER A 151 -2.79 -2.71 -7.00
C SER A 151 -4.09 -3.51 -6.87
N ALA A 152 -5.03 -3.29 -7.81
CA ALA A 152 -6.20 -4.16 -8.03
C ALA A 152 -6.99 -4.61 -6.77
N GLY A 153 -7.24 -3.70 -5.82
CA GLY A 153 -8.03 -3.98 -4.61
C GLY A 153 -7.21 -4.33 -3.36
N LYS A 154 -5.93 -4.68 -3.52
CA LYS A 154 -5.00 -4.91 -2.41
C LYS A 154 -4.32 -3.60 -1.99
N VAL A 155 -4.43 -3.26 -0.71
CA VAL A 155 -3.63 -2.21 -0.09
C VAL A 155 -2.26 -2.80 0.19
N GLU A 156 -1.24 -2.38 -0.56
CA GLU A 156 0.13 -2.60 -0.13
C GLU A 156 0.46 -1.57 0.96
N ILE A 157 0.90 -2.06 2.12
CA ILE A 157 1.34 -1.26 3.25
C ILE A 157 2.38 -2.07 4.01
N GLY A 158 3.44 -1.41 4.46
CA GLY A 158 4.47 -1.97 5.32
C GLY A 158 4.48 -1.28 6.68
N ALA A 159 4.81 -2.02 7.73
CA ALA A 159 5.01 -1.51 9.07
C ALA A 159 6.42 -1.87 9.52
N PHE A 160 7.18 -0.88 9.95
CA PHE A 160 8.60 -1.05 10.27
C PHE A 160 8.93 -0.37 11.58
N ARG A 161 9.88 -0.94 12.33
CA ARG A 161 10.46 -0.34 13.53
C ARG A 161 11.97 -0.39 13.44
N THR A 162 12.61 0.75 13.74
CA THR A 162 14.06 0.86 13.77
C THR A 162 14.64 0.28 15.05
N TYR A 163 15.83 -0.30 14.96
CA TYR A 163 16.61 -0.64 16.14
C TYR A 163 17.15 0.61 16.82
N SER A 164 17.51 0.47 18.10
CA SER A 164 18.22 1.52 18.83
C SER A 164 19.65 1.71 18.29
N GLU A 165 20.16 2.93 18.45
CA GLU A 165 21.53 3.25 18.04
C GLU A 165 22.54 2.32 18.74
N GLY A 166 23.40 1.67 17.94
CA GLY A 166 24.40 0.72 18.42
C GLY A 166 23.95 -0.74 18.54
N TYR A 167 22.66 -1.05 18.36
CA TYR A 167 22.21 -2.44 18.29
C TYR A 167 22.59 -3.07 16.94
N LYS A 168 23.18 -4.27 16.98
CA LYS A 168 23.48 -5.06 15.78
C LYS A 168 22.47 -6.21 15.72
N PRO A 169 21.57 -6.24 14.72
CA PRO A 169 20.65 -7.34 14.58
C PRO A 169 21.41 -8.65 14.33
N PRO A 170 20.84 -9.80 14.72
CA PRO A 170 21.30 -11.10 14.24
C PRO A 170 21.33 -11.10 12.70
N ASP A 171 22.20 -11.91 12.08
CA ASP A 171 22.22 -12.09 10.62
C ASP A 171 20.94 -12.83 10.16
N GLU A 172 19.82 -12.11 10.15
CA GLU A 172 18.55 -12.56 9.58
C GLU A 172 18.54 -12.28 8.06
N PRO A 173 17.91 -13.16 7.27
CA PRO A 173 17.72 -12.90 5.85
C PRO A 173 16.85 -11.65 5.67
N VAL A 174 17.30 -10.75 4.79
CA VAL A 174 16.58 -9.52 4.43
C VAL A 174 15.18 -9.89 3.93
N SER A 175 14.18 -9.12 4.38
CA SER A 175 12.75 -9.28 4.08
C SER A 175 12.42 -9.27 2.58
N GLU A 176 11.19 -9.66 2.28
CA GLU A 176 10.57 -9.92 0.97
C GLU A 176 11.02 -8.93 -0.14
N TYR A 177 11.45 -9.45 -1.30
CA TYR A 177 11.93 -8.64 -2.42
C TYR A 177 10.86 -7.66 -2.91
N GLN A 178 11.21 -6.39 -2.95
CA GLN A 178 10.42 -5.32 -3.56
C GLN A 178 11.17 -4.74 -4.75
N THR A 179 10.42 -4.33 -5.79
CA THR A 179 10.95 -3.60 -6.94
C THR A 179 11.31 -2.18 -6.49
N ILE A 180 12.61 -1.89 -6.41
CA ILE A 180 13.15 -0.60 -6.00
C ILE A 180 13.75 0.07 -7.26
N PRO A 181 13.42 1.34 -7.56
CA PRO A 181 14.03 2.12 -8.63
C PRO A 181 15.54 2.25 -8.45
N LEU A 182 16.26 2.42 -9.56
CA LEU A 182 17.72 2.53 -9.57
C LEU A 182 18.23 3.69 -8.71
N ASN A 183 17.54 4.84 -8.74
CA ASN A 183 17.94 6.02 -7.98
C ASN A 183 17.83 5.84 -6.45
N LYS A 184 17.24 4.74 -5.95
CA LYS A 184 16.99 4.50 -4.52
C LYS A 184 17.61 3.22 -3.98
N ILE A 185 18.22 2.41 -4.84
CA ILE A 185 18.73 1.09 -4.45
C ILE A 185 19.90 1.18 -3.46
N GLU A 186 20.72 2.24 -3.56
CA GLU A 186 21.86 2.46 -2.66
C GLU A 186 21.39 2.82 -1.24
N ASP A 187 20.44 3.74 -1.12
CA ASP A 187 19.86 4.14 0.17
C ASP A 187 19.09 2.98 0.83
N PHE A 188 18.31 2.23 0.05
CA PHE A 188 17.63 1.03 0.55
C PHE A 188 18.62 -0.04 1.02
N GLY A 189 19.67 -0.30 0.25
CA GLY A 189 20.67 -1.31 0.58
C GLY A 189 21.51 -0.98 1.83
N GLY A 190 21.77 0.31 2.07
CA GLY A 190 22.53 0.78 3.23
C GLY A 190 21.76 0.75 4.55
N HIS A 191 20.44 0.97 4.50
CA HIS A 191 19.60 1.12 5.69
C HIS A 191 18.68 -0.07 5.99
N CYS A 192 18.55 -1.06 5.10
CA CYS A 192 17.63 -2.20 5.26
C CYS A 192 17.86 -3.06 6.52
N LYS A 193 19.07 -3.01 7.11
CA LYS A 193 19.40 -3.73 8.35
C LYS A 193 19.11 -2.93 9.62
N GLN A 194 18.71 -1.67 9.50
CA GLN A 194 18.50 -0.79 10.65
C GLN A 194 17.07 -0.85 11.19
N TYR A 195 16.19 -1.58 10.52
CA TYR A 195 14.80 -1.78 10.91
C TYR A 195 14.36 -3.22 10.65
N TYR A 196 13.23 -3.60 11.25
CA TYR A 196 12.57 -4.87 11.01
C TYR A 196 11.09 -4.63 10.71
N SER A 197 10.47 -5.57 9.97
CA SER A 197 9.05 -5.52 9.62
C SER A 197 8.18 -6.07 10.75
N LEU A 198 7.01 -5.46 10.95
CA LEU A 198 5.96 -5.97 11.83
C LEU A 198 4.86 -6.64 11.00
N ASP A 199 4.28 -7.70 11.54
CA ASP A 199 3.16 -8.38 10.92
C ASP A 199 1.90 -7.51 11.02
N ILE A 200 1.34 -7.15 9.86
CA ILE A 200 0.14 -6.31 9.76
C ILE A 200 -1.10 -7.20 9.78
N THR A 201 -2.04 -6.84 10.64
CA THR A 201 -3.40 -7.38 10.64
C THR A 201 -4.41 -6.25 10.70
N TYR A 202 -5.62 -6.49 10.20
CA TYR A 202 -6.68 -5.49 10.20
C TYR A 202 -7.86 -5.92 11.04
N PHE A 203 -8.56 -4.95 11.61
CA PHE A 203 -9.79 -5.17 12.37
C PHE A 203 -10.82 -4.07 12.07
N LYS A 204 -12.08 -4.35 12.33
CA LYS A 204 -13.20 -3.41 12.19
C LYS A 204 -14.24 -3.69 13.26
N SER A 205 -14.99 -2.66 13.68
CA SER A 205 -16.11 -2.84 14.61
C SER A 205 -17.34 -3.43 13.90
N SER A 206 -18.31 -3.82 14.71
CA SER A 206 -19.66 -4.15 14.25
C SER A 206 -20.30 -2.99 13.47
N LEU A 207 -20.16 -1.75 13.98
CA LEU A 207 -20.66 -0.54 13.33
C LEU A 207 -19.92 -0.21 12.03
N ASP A 208 -18.59 -0.35 12.00
CA ASP A 208 -17.79 -0.14 10.78
C ASP A 208 -18.23 -1.09 9.67
N SER A 209 -18.57 -2.33 10.02
CA SER A 209 -19.08 -3.31 9.07
C SER A 209 -20.37 -2.81 8.41
N HIS A 210 -21.30 -2.29 9.20
CA HIS A 210 -22.54 -1.69 8.68
C HIS A 210 -22.29 -0.44 7.83
N PHE A 211 -21.36 0.42 8.25
CA PHE A 211 -21.03 1.63 7.50
C PHE A 211 -20.36 1.31 6.16
N LEU A 212 -19.43 0.35 6.13
CA LEU A 212 -18.80 -0.13 4.91
C LEU A 212 -19.83 -0.77 3.95
N ASP A 213 -20.83 -1.49 4.47
CA ASP A 213 -21.92 -2.01 3.65
C ASP A 213 -22.72 -0.88 2.95
N LEU A 214 -23.04 0.19 3.69
CA LEU A 214 -23.76 1.36 3.13
C LEU A 214 -22.92 2.11 2.09
N LEU A 215 -21.63 2.33 2.37
CA LEU A 215 -20.70 2.95 1.42
C LEU A 215 -20.63 2.12 0.14
N TRP A 216 -20.52 0.80 0.28
CA TRP A 216 -20.40 -0.07 -0.87
C TRP A 216 -21.63 -0.04 -1.78
N ASN A 217 -22.82 0.04 -1.20
CA ASN A 217 -24.07 0.20 -1.96
C ASN A 217 -24.13 1.51 -2.77
N LYS A 218 -23.41 2.55 -2.34
CA LYS A 218 -23.34 3.83 -3.05
C LYS A 218 -22.18 3.90 -4.05
N TYR A 219 -21.05 3.29 -3.74
CA TYR A 219 -19.80 3.49 -4.47
C TYR A 219 -19.37 2.33 -5.38
N TRP A 220 -20.12 1.22 -5.43
CA TRP A 220 -19.79 0.09 -6.31
C TRP A 220 -19.64 0.49 -7.78
N VAL A 221 -20.43 1.47 -8.26
CA VAL A 221 -20.37 1.98 -9.63
C VAL A 221 -19.00 2.57 -9.96
N ASN A 222 -18.33 3.21 -8.98
CA ASN A 222 -17.02 3.82 -9.19
C ASN A 222 -15.95 2.78 -9.51
N ILE A 223 -16.09 1.56 -8.98
CA ILE A 223 -15.18 0.45 -9.26
C ILE A 223 -15.29 0.06 -10.73
N PHE A 224 -16.52 -0.02 -11.26
CA PHE A 224 -16.77 -0.30 -12.67
C PHE A 224 -16.43 0.87 -13.61
N SER A 225 -16.54 2.11 -13.17
CA SER A 225 -16.21 3.27 -14.01
C SER A 225 -14.70 3.59 -14.04
N SER A 226 -13.93 3.13 -13.05
CA SER A 226 -12.49 3.42 -12.94
C SER A 226 -11.66 2.66 -13.97
N SER A 227 -10.71 3.30 -14.66
CA SER A 227 -9.78 2.62 -15.56
C SER A 227 -8.36 2.71 -14.98
N PRO A 228 -7.81 1.61 -14.43
CA PRO A 228 -6.44 1.60 -13.92
C PRO A 228 -5.40 1.95 -15.00
N LEU A 229 -5.69 1.63 -16.27
CA LEU A 229 -4.81 1.93 -17.41
C LEU A 229 -4.70 3.43 -17.70
N LEU A 230 -5.80 4.18 -17.52
CA LEU A 230 -5.81 5.62 -17.76
C LEU A 230 -5.36 6.40 -16.53
N GLY A 231 -5.70 5.92 -15.32
CA GLY A 231 -5.37 6.59 -14.07
C GLY A 231 -3.89 6.55 -13.70
N ASN A 232 -3.15 5.53 -14.16
CA ASN A 232 -1.77 5.27 -13.73
C ASN A 232 -0.76 5.37 -14.90
N GLY A 233 -1.11 6.04 -16.01
CA GLY A 233 -0.27 6.07 -17.22
C GLY A 233 1.16 6.56 -16.97
N ASP A 234 1.31 7.66 -16.23
CA ASP A 234 2.63 8.25 -15.92
C ASP A 234 3.47 7.34 -15.02
N TYR A 235 2.83 6.65 -14.07
CA TYR A 235 3.50 5.68 -13.20
C TYR A 235 4.06 4.51 -14.02
N VAL A 236 3.26 3.95 -14.93
CA VAL A 236 3.66 2.82 -15.78
C VAL A 236 4.79 3.25 -16.73
N ALA A 237 4.69 4.45 -17.32
CA ALA A 237 5.76 5.00 -18.15
C ALA A 237 7.08 5.14 -17.36
N GLY A 238 7.01 5.61 -16.12
CA GLY A 238 8.16 5.69 -15.21
C GLY A 238 8.77 4.32 -14.90
N GLN A 239 7.95 3.32 -14.57
CA GLN A 239 8.40 1.94 -14.32
C GLN A 239 9.07 1.30 -15.55
N ILE A 240 8.54 1.56 -16.75
CA ILE A 240 9.16 1.09 -18.01
C ILE A 240 10.50 1.79 -18.27
N SER A 241 10.59 3.09 -17.98
CA SER A 241 11.85 3.85 -18.10
C SER A 241 12.92 3.31 -17.15
N ASP A 242 12.58 3.09 -15.87
CA ASP A 242 13.50 2.50 -14.88
C ASP A 242 13.94 1.08 -15.28
N LEU A 243 13.02 0.25 -15.79
CA LEU A 243 13.35 -1.08 -16.29
C LEU A 243 14.32 -1.02 -17.48
N ALA A 244 14.14 -0.06 -18.39
CA ALA A 244 15.03 0.12 -19.54
C ALA A 244 16.46 0.50 -19.09
N GLU A 245 16.58 1.41 -18.12
CA GLU A 245 17.88 1.78 -17.53
C GLU A 245 18.54 0.58 -16.82
N LYS A 246 17.78 -0.22 -16.06
CA LYS A 246 18.28 -1.46 -15.43
C LYS A 246 18.81 -2.46 -16.45
N LEU A 247 18.11 -2.62 -17.57
CA LEU A 247 18.51 -3.48 -18.67
C LEU A 247 19.81 -2.99 -19.32
N GLU A 248 19.93 -1.69 -19.58
CA GLU A 248 21.13 -1.08 -20.17
C GLU A 248 22.36 -1.25 -19.24
N GLN A 249 22.19 -1.04 -17.94
CA GLN A 249 23.25 -1.29 -16.95
C GLN A 249 23.69 -2.75 -16.94
N ALA A 250 22.74 -3.69 -16.97
CA ALA A 250 23.05 -5.12 -17.02
C ALA A 250 23.78 -5.51 -18.31
N GLU A 251 23.39 -4.96 -19.46
CA GLU A 251 24.06 -5.17 -20.74
C GLU A 251 25.50 -4.62 -20.71
N ASN A 252 25.69 -3.41 -20.20
CA ASN A 252 27.01 -2.80 -20.05
C ASN A 252 27.92 -3.64 -19.13
N HIS A 253 27.40 -4.17 -18.04
CA HIS A 253 28.13 -5.10 -17.16
C HIS A 253 28.56 -6.38 -17.89
N LEU A 254 27.68 -6.98 -18.69
CA LEU A 254 27.98 -8.17 -19.49
C LEU A 254 29.02 -7.90 -20.59
N ALA A 255 28.97 -6.73 -21.23
CA ALA A 255 29.92 -6.31 -22.26
C ALA A 255 31.35 -6.14 -21.69
N HIS A 256 31.48 -5.50 -20.52
CA HIS A 256 32.77 -5.32 -19.84
C HIS A 256 33.34 -6.63 -19.27
N SER A 257 32.49 -7.60 -18.92
CA SER A 257 32.91 -8.93 -18.46
C SER A 257 33.64 -9.74 -19.55
N ARG A 258 33.45 -9.42 -20.84
CA ARG A 258 34.10 -10.11 -21.97
C ARG A 258 35.55 -9.69 -22.25
N PHE A 259 36.04 -8.58 -21.69
CA PHE A 259 37.35 -8.00 -22.03
C PHE A 259 38.36 -7.85 -20.85
N GLY A 260 38.01 -8.21 -19.61
CA GLY A 260 38.89 -8.08 -18.42
C GLY A 260 39.17 -9.41 -17.71
N GLY A 261 40.45 -9.79 -17.60
CA GLY A 261 40.92 -11.12 -17.16
C GLY A 261 40.74 -11.51 -15.69
N ILE A 262 41.01 -12.81 -15.45
CA ILE A 262 41.34 -13.54 -14.19
C ILE A 262 40.57 -13.10 -12.92
N VAL A 263 39.26 -13.34 -12.88
CA VAL A 263 38.46 -13.38 -11.63
C VAL A 263 37.79 -14.77 -11.55
N PRO A 264 37.61 -15.41 -10.36
CA PRO A 264 37.02 -16.74 -10.27
C PRO A 264 35.63 -16.79 -10.92
N LEU A 265 35.50 -17.61 -11.96
CA LEU A 265 34.33 -17.72 -12.85
C LEU A 265 33.01 -18.06 -12.13
N HIS A 266 33.07 -18.64 -10.93
CA HIS A 266 31.90 -19.17 -10.22
C HIS A 266 31.11 -18.09 -9.45
N ARG A 267 31.79 -17.16 -8.76
CA ARG A 267 31.11 -16.08 -8.02
C ARG A 267 30.47 -15.05 -8.95
N LYS A 268 31.15 -14.74 -10.05
CA LYS A 268 30.70 -13.72 -11.02
C LYS A 268 29.43 -14.12 -11.78
N LYS A 269 29.28 -15.41 -12.11
CA LYS A 269 28.08 -15.96 -12.76
C LYS A 269 26.84 -15.96 -11.87
N GLU A 270 27.02 -16.20 -10.56
CA GLU A 270 25.92 -16.16 -9.60
C GLU A 270 25.37 -14.73 -9.45
N ASP A 271 26.26 -13.74 -9.33
CA ASP A 271 25.87 -12.32 -9.23
C ASP A 271 25.19 -11.83 -10.53
N GLU A 272 25.74 -12.15 -11.71
CA GLU A 272 25.14 -11.80 -13.02
C GLU A 272 23.76 -12.47 -13.22
N SER A 273 23.62 -13.74 -12.83
CA SER A 273 22.33 -14.45 -12.89
C SER A 273 21.30 -13.84 -11.92
N GLN A 274 21.73 -13.37 -10.75
CA GLN A 274 20.84 -12.69 -9.79
C GLN A 274 20.33 -11.35 -10.33
N VAL A 275 21.18 -10.54 -10.98
CA VAL A 275 20.76 -9.25 -11.56
C VAL A 275 19.71 -9.44 -12.65
N LEU A 276 19.94 -10.33 -13.61
CA LEU A 276 18.97 -10.61 -14.68
C LEU A 276 17.67 -11.21 -14.15
N THR A 277 17.74 -12.01 -13.08
CA THR A 277 16.54 -12.55 -12.41
C THR A 277 15.70 -11.45 -11.79
N LYS A 278 16.32 -10.44 -11.15
CA LYS A 278 15.63 -9.26 -10.60
C LYS A 278 14.93 -8.45 -11.69
N ILE A 279 15.63 -8.18 -12.79
CA ILE A 279 15.06 -7.47 -13.96
C ILE A 279 13.88 -8.24 -14.56
N THR A 280 14.00 -9.56 -14.68
CA THR A 280 12.91 -10.43 -15.16
C THR A 280 11.69 -10.38 -14.22
N ARG A 281 11.92 -10.28 -12.91
CA ARG A 281 10.85 -10.15 -11.91
C ARG A 281 10.16 -8.80 -12.01
N ASP A 282 10.92 -7.72 -12.16
CA ASP A 282 10.39 -6.36 -12.34
C ASP A 282 9.55 -6.26 -13.62
N SER A 283 10.04 -6.79 -14.75
CA SER A 283 9.31 -6.79 -16.02
C SER A 283 8.03 -7.62 -15.98
N SER A 284 8.07 -8.77 -15.29
CA SER A 284 6.89 -9.63 -15.08
C SER A 284 5.83 -8.91 -14.24
N LYS A 285 6.24 -8.20 -13.18
CA LYS A 285 5.33 -7.43 -12.33
C LYS A 285 4.57 -6.37 -13.13
N ILE A 286 5.30 -5.54 -13.90
CA ILE A 286 4.71 -4.49 -14.75
C ILE A 286 3.72 -5.12 -15.74
N THR A 287 4.11 -6.22 -16.38
CA THR A 287 3.26 -6.92 -17.37
C THR A 287 1.94 -7.40 -16.74
N VAL A 288 2.01 -8.05 -15.57
CA VAL A 288 0.82 -8.56 -14.87
C VAL A 288 -0.13 -7.42 -14.51
N GLU A 289 0.38 -6.29 -14.03
CA GLU A 289 -0.44 -5.11 -13.72
C GLU A 289 -1.16 -4.54 -14.96
N GLN A 290 -0.47 -4.47 -16.12
CA GLN A 290 -1.10 -4.03 -17.37
C GLN A 290 -2.15 -5.01 -17.87
N VAL A 291 -1.89 -6.32 -17.77
CA VAL A 291 -2.85 -7.36 -18.15
C VAL A 291 -4.10 -7.28 -17.28
N HIS A 292 -3.96 -7.07 -15.95
CA HIS A 292 -5.12 -6.85 -15.08
C HIS A 292 -5.93 -5.60 -15.48
N GLY A 293 -5.26 -4.50 -15.80
CA GLY A 293 -5.92 -3.29 -16.30
C GLY A 293 -6.70 -3.53 -17.60
N LEU A 294 -6.11 -4.25 -18.56
CA LEU A 294 -6.74 -4.62 -19.83
C LEU A 294 -7.91 -5.58 -19.63
N MET A 295 -7.76 -6.59 -18.77
CA MET A 295 -8.81 -7.54 -18.42
C MET A 295 -10.05 -6.80 -17.88
N SER A 296 -9.85 -5.78 -17.03
CA SER A 296 -10.94 -4.92 -16.56
C SER A 296 -11.68 -4.22 -17.70
N GLN A 297 -10.97 -3.72 -18.72
CA GLN A 297 -11.61 -3.09 -19.89
C GLN A 297 -12.37 -4.09 -20.75
N VAL A 298 -11.79 -5.26 -21.00
CA VAL A 298 -12.45 -6.33 -21.78
C VAL A 298 -13.73 -6.78 -21.08
N ILE A 299 -13.69 -6.97 -19.75
CA ILE A 299 -14.89 -7.31 -18.97
C ILE A 299 -15.97 -6.24 -19.13
N LYS A 300 -15.61 -4.95 -19.03
CA LYS A 300 -16.58 -3.86 -19.22
C LYS A 300 -17.16 -3.83 -20.63
N ASP A 301 -16.32 -4.02 -21.65
CA ASP A 301 -16.79 -4.07 -23.03
C ASP A 301 -17.78 -5.21 -23.25
N VAL A 302 -17.47 -6.40 -22.74
CA VAL A 302 -18.37 -7.57 -22.80
C VAL A 302 -19.69 -7.30 -22.06
N LEU A 303 -19.62 -6.73 -20.86
CA LEU A 303 -20.81 -6.49 -20.04
C LEU A 303 -21.71 -5.38 -20.59
N PHE A 304 -21.15 -4.29 -21.11
CA PHE A 304 -21.90 -3.08 -21.43
C PHE A 304 -22.07 -2.83 -22.94
N ASN A 305 -21.14 -3.30 -23.77
CA ASN A 305 -21.13 -3.02 -25.21
C ASN A 305 -21.54 -4.22 -26.08
N SER A 306 -21.24 -5.46 -25.68
CA SER A 306 -21.62 -6.65 -26.47
C SER A 306 -23.13 -6.90 -26.54
N VAL A 307 -23.91 -6.42 -25.56
CA VAL A 307 -25.38 -6.53 -25.57
C VAL A 307 -26.01 -5.75 -26.73
N ARG A 308 -25.37 -4.66 -27.19
CA ARG A 308 -25.85 -3.88 -28.35
C ARG A 308 -25.62 -4.57 -29.69
N GLN A 309 -24.66 -5.48 -29.80
CA GLN A 309 -24.37 -6.18 -31.06
C GLN A 309 -25.37 -7.33 -31.32
N SER A 310 -25.94 -7.92 -30.27
CA SER A 310 -26.96 -8.98 -30.40
C SER A 310 -28.33 -8.44 -30.88
N ASN A 311 -28.64 -7.17 -30.59
CA ASN A 311 -29.91 -6.54 -30.96
C ASN A 311 -29.90 -5.82 -32.32
N LYS A 312 -28.80 -5.86 -33.07
CA LYS A 312 -28.83 -5.46 -34.49
C LYS A 312 -29.36 -6.64 -35.30
N SER A 313 -30.67 -6.68 -35.53
CA SER A 313 -31.23 -7.48 -36.61
C SER A 313 -30.63 -7.04 -37.95
N PRO A 314 -30.44 -7.95 -38.92
CA PRO A 314 -29.84 -7.64 -40.23
C PRO A 314 -30.82 -6.91 -41.17
N THR A 315 -31.60 -5.95 -40.69
CA THR A 315 -32.69 -5.31 -41.46
C THR A 315 -32.54 -3.82 -41.72
N ASP A 316 -31.54 -3.13 -41.19
CA ASP A 316 -31.32 -1.70 -41.50
C ASP A 316 -30.15 -1.50 -42.48
N SER A 317 -30.13 -2.26 -43.58
CA SER A 317 -29.18 -2.06 -44.68
C SER A 317 -29.86 -1.82 -46.04
N LEU A 318 -30.98 -1.08 -46.04
CA LEU A 318 -31.64 -0.58 -47.25
C LEU A 318 -32.20 0.80 -46.95
N ASP A 319 -31.39 1.83 -47.18
CA ASP A 319 -31.79 3.11 -47.82
C ASP A 319 -30.82 4.22 -47.44
N SER A 320 -29.77 4.34 -48.23
CA SER A 320 -29.12 5.63 -48.47
C SER A 320 -28.46 5.57 -49.84
N GLU A 321 -29.25 5.85 -50.88
CA GLU A 321 -28.71 6.26 -52.17
C GLU A 321 -27.90 7.56 -52.02
N PRO A 322 -26.83 7.74 -52.82
CA PRO A 322 -26.02 8.95 -52.78
C PRO A 322 -26.64 10.00 -53.70
N LEU A 323 -27.12 11.12 -53.14
CA LEU A 323 -27.40 12.32 -53.93
C LEU A 323 -26.16 13.22 -53.93
N ILE A 324 -25.35 13.04 -54.97
CA ILE A 324 -24.31 13.99 -55.39
C ILE A 324 -24.95 14.97 -56.40
N THR A 325 -24.76 16.26 -56.11
CA THR A 325 -24.79 17.47 -56.98
C THR A 325 -26.10 17.87 -57.68
N SER A 326 -26.60 19.08 -57.37
CA SER A 326 -26.30 20.34 -58.07
C SER A 326 -26.78 21.52 -57.24
#